data_AF-A0A3B9YQZ8-F1
#
_entry.id   AF-A0A3B9YQZ8-F1
#
_cell.length_a   1.000
_cell.length_b   1.000
_cell.length_c   1.000
_cell.angle_alpha   90.00
_cell.angle_beta   90.00
_cell.angle_gamma   90.00
#
_symmetry.space_group_name_H-M   'P 1'
#
loop_
_entity.id
_entity.type
_entity.pdbx_description
1 polymer ?
#
loop_
_entity_poly.entity_id
_entity_poly.type
_entity_poly.pdbx_seq_one_letter_code
_entity_poly.pdbx_strand_id
1 'polypeptide(L)' 'ILADEISPDSMRLWDLKTNEKLDKDRFRRDLGGVTEAYTEVAKRLGILQEGQDNTGRKGPVLVK' A
#
# COMPACT_ATOMS: atom_id res chain seq x y z
N ILE A 1 11.94 20.65 -8.86
CA ILE A 1 11.12 20.06 -7.77
C ILE A 1 10.25 18.99 -8.42
N LEU A 2 10.22 17.77 -7.88
CA LEU A 2 9.29 16.73 -8.33
C LEU A 2 7.91 17.00 -7.67
N ALA A 3 6.83 16.83 -8.42
CA ALA A 3 5.46 17.12 -7.98
C ALA A 3 4.53 15.95 -8.33
N ASP A 4 3.22 16.13 -8.13
CA ASP A 4 2.16 15.15 -8.41
C ASP A 4 2.21 13.93 -7.48
N GLU A 5 1.62 12.80 -7.88
CA GLU A 5 1.53 11.59 -7.09
C GLU A 5 2.43 10.45 -7.58
N ILE A 6 2.96 9.71 -6.60
CA ILE A 6 3.68 8.45 -6.81
C ILE A 6 2.80 7.35 -6.21
N SER A 7 1.96 6.75 -7.04
CA SER A 7 1.04 5.67 -6.69
C SER A 7 1.01 4.57 -7.77
N PRO A 8 0.47 3.37 -7.48
CA PRO A 8 0.29 2.32 -8.51
C PRO A 8 -0.67 2.71 -9.65
N ASP A 9 -1.30 3.89 -9.58
CA ASP A 9 -2.06 4.49 -10.69
C ASP A 9 -1.15 5.14 -11.73
N SER A 10 -0.09 5.80 -11.28
CA SER A 10 0.87 6.55 -12.10
C SER A 10 2.10 5.73 -12.51
N MET A 11 2.26 4.52 -11.96
CA MET A 11 3.39 3.61 -12.24
C MET A 11 2.93 2.22 -12.70
N ARG A 12 3.73 1.54 -13.53
CA ARG A 12 3.58 0.10 -13.77
C ARG A 12 4.53 -0.68 -12.87
N LEU A 13 3.98 -1.57 -12.05
CA LEU A 13 4.70 -2.34 -11.05
C LEU A 13 4.42 -3.81 -11.28
N TRP A 14 5.43 -4.55 -11.72
CA TRP A 14 5.30 -5.99 -11.97
C TRP A 14 6.13 -6.76 -10.96
N ASP A 15 5.56 -7.85 -10.45
CA ASP A 15 6.30 -8.76 -9.58
C ASP A 15 7.44 -9.41 -10.37
N LEU A 16 8.66 -9.33 -9.85
CA LEU A 16 9.86 -9.84 -10.53
C LEU A 16 9.87 -11.36 -10.69
N LYS A 17 9.19 -12.10 -9.81
CA LYS A 17 9.19 -13.57 -9.82
C LYS A 17 8.04 -14.13 -10.65
N THR A 18 6.85 -13.55 -10.52
CA THR A 18 5.62 -14.06 -11.15
C THR A 18 5.22 -13.29 -12.41
N ASN A 19 5.84 -12.14 -12.67
CA ASN A 19 5.45 -11.20 -13.72
C ASN A 19 3.99 -10.70 -13.58
N GLU A 20 3.44 -10.81 -12.37
CA GLU A 20 2.10 -10.38 -12.04
C GLU A 20 2.04 -8.84 -11.98
N LYS A 21 0.98 -8.26 -12.52
CA LYS A 21 0.77 -6.81 -12.48
C LYS A 21 0.24 -6.44 -11.10
N LEU A 22 0.89 -5.49 -10.44
CA LEU A 22 0.51 -4.97 -9.12
C LEU A 22 0.02 -3.51 -9.20
N ASP A 23 -0.33 -3.06 -10.41
CA ASP A 23 -0.72 -1.69 -10.72
C ASP A 23 -2.13 -1.61 -11.30
N LYS A 24 -2.56 -0.39 -11.68
CA LYS A 24 -3.89 -0.12 -12.24
C LYS A 24 -4.21 -0.90 -13.52
N ASP A 25 -3.24 -1.47 -14.23
CA ASP A 25 -3.52 -2.36 -15.37
C ASP A 25 -4.34 -3.58 -14.95
N ARG A 26 -4.35 -3.96 -13.66
CA ARG A 26 -5.27 -4.99 -13.15
C ARG A 26 -6.73 -4.60 -13.32
N PHE A 27 -7.08 -3.34 -13.09
CA PHE A 27 -8.42 -2.82 -13.35
C PHE A 27 -8.67 -2.68 -14.85
N ARG A 28 -7.72 -2.09 -15.60
CA ARG A 28 -7.89 -1.84 -17.04
C ARG A 28 -8.08 -3.10 -17.88
N ARG A 29 -7.58 -4.24 -17.39
CA ARG A 29 -7.60 -5.54 -18.09
C ARG A 29 -8.50 -6.56 -17.40
N ASP A 30 -9.36 -6.12 -16.48
CA ASP A 30 -10.29 -6.97 -15.73
C ASP A 30 -9.63 -8.19 -15.06
N LEU A 31 -8.39 -8.03 -14.57
CA LEU A 31 -7.62 -9.10 -13.88
C LEU A 31 -8.04 -9.30 -12.43
N GLY A 32 -8.93 -8.45 -11.90
CA GLY A 32 -9.37 -8.46 -10.51
C GLY A 32 -8.24 -8.17 -9.50
N GLY A 33 -8.54 -8.23 -8.21
CA GLY A 33 -7.51 -8.18 -7.16
C GLY A 33 -6.76 -6.84 -7.03
N VAL A 34 -7.40 -5.72 -7.39
CA VAL A 34 -6.75 -4.40 -7.43
C VAL A 34 -6.34 -3.95 -6.01
N THR A 35 -7.26 -4.08 -5.05
CA THR A 35 -7.02 -3.68 -3.65
C THR A 35 -5.90 -4.51 -3.02
N GLU A 36 -5.87 -5.80 -3.30
CA GLU A 36 -4.87 -6.76 -2.83
C GLU A 36 -3.49 -6.41 -3.40
N ALA A 37 -3.42 -6.11 -4.71
CA ALA A 37 -2.19 -5.66 -5.35
C ALA A 37 -1.65 -4.36 -4.75
N TYR A 38 -2.51 -3.39 -4.45
CA TYR A 38 -2.09 -2.11 -3.87
C TYR A 38 -1.62 -2.31 -2.43
N THR A 39 -2.31 -3.17 -1.68
CA THR A 39 -1.91 -3.58 -0.33
C THR A 39 -0.54 -4.25 -0.34
N GLU A 40 -0.30 -5.14 -1.30
CA GLU A 40 0.99 -5.83 -1.48
C GLU A 40 2.12 -4.84 -1.79
N VAL A 41 1.89 -3.86 -2.67
CA VAL A 41 2.85 -2.78 -2.93
C VAL A 41 3.14 -1.99 -1.66
N ALA A 42 2.11 -1.60 -0.91
CA ALA A 42 2.27 -0.84 0.32
C ALA A 42 3.01 -1.63 1.42
N LYS A 43 2.80 -2.96 1.50
CA LYS A 43 3.54 -3.86 2.38
C LYS A 43 5.01 -3.93 2.00
N ARG A 44 5.33 -4.12 0.71
CA ARG A 44 6.72 -4.18 0.22
C ARG A 44 7.50 -2.88 0.43
N LEU A 45 6.81 -1.76 0.30
CA LEU A 45 7.38 -0.44 0.58
C LEU A 45 7.46 -0.13 2.09
N GLY A 46 6.93 -1.00 2.96
CA GLY A 46 6.94 -0.80 4.41
C GLY A 46 6.01 0.32 4.89
N ILE A 47 5.04 0.73 4.07
CA ILE A 47 4.09 1.80 4.38
C ILE A 47 3.02 1.30 5.36
N LEU A 48 2.59 0.04 5.18
CA LEU A 48 1.68 -0.63 6.11
C LEU A 48 2.50 -1.30 7.22
N GLN A 49 2.44 -0.76 8.44
CA GLN A 49 2.97 -1.40 9.63
C GLN A 49 1.95 -2.41 10.15
N GLU A 50 2.15 -3.69 9.86
CA GLU A 50 1.45 -4.75 10.58
C GLU A 50 2.07 -4.87 11.98
N GLY A 51 1.39 -4.31 12.99
CA GLY A 51 1.69 -4.56 14.40
C GLY A 51 3.02 -3.99 14.90
N GLN A 52 3.10 -2.67 15.10
CA GLN A 52 3.85 -2.17 16.26
C GLN A 52 2.89 -2.12 17.43
N ASP A 53 3.07 -3.03 18.38
CA ASP A 53 2.36 -3.07 19.65
C ASP A 53 2.30 -1.67 20.29
N ASN A 54 1.10 -1.13 20.45
CA ASN A 54 0.81 0.13 21.13
C ASN A 54 0.93 -0.03 22.66
N THR A 55 1.99 -0.64 23.18
CA THR A 55 2.24 -0.74 24.63
C THR A 55 2.82 0.55 25.23
N GLY A 56 2.80 1.68 24.51
CA GLY A 56 3.43 2.93 24.96
C GLY A 56 2.61 4.21 24.85
N ARG A 57 1.42 4.21 24.24
CA ARG A 57 0.61 5.44 24.11
C ARG A 57 -0.56 5.43 25.07
N LYS A 58 -0.30 5.77 26.35
CA LYS A 58 -1.36 6.22 27.27
C LYS A 58 -1.93 7.51 26.67
N GLY A 59 -3.07 7.39 26.00
CA GLY A 59 -3.84 8.54 25.57
C GLY A 59 -4.19 9.44 26.76
N PRO A 60 -4.38 10.76 26.55
CA PRO A 60 -4.69 11.68 27.63
C PRO A 60 -5.98 11.24 28.33
N VAL A 61 -5.91 11.09 29.65
CA VAL A 61 -7.05 10.76 30.51
C VAL A 61 -7.72 12.08 30.91
N LEU A 62 -9.02 12.19 30.64
CA LEU A 62 -9.82 13.31 31.13
C LEU A 62 -9.92 13.22 32.66
N VAL A 63 -9.27 14.13 33.37
CA VAL A 63 -9.47 14.30 34.81
C VAL A 63 -10.74 15.13 35.04
N LYS A 64 -11.61 14.62 35.90
CA LYS A 64 -12.88 15.27 36.29
C LYS A 64 -12.65 16.33 37.35
#